data_AF-A0A6P5H1R3-F1
#
_entry.id   AF-A0A6P5H1R3-F1
#
_cell.length_a   1.000
_cell.length_b   1.000
_cell.length_c   1.000
_cell.angle_alpha   90.00
_cell.angle_beta   90.00
_cell.angle_gamma   90.00
#
_symmetry.space_group_name_H-M   'P 1'
#
loop_
_entity.id
_entity.type
_entity.pdbx_description
1 polymer ?
#
loop_
_entity_poly.entity_id
_entity_poly.type
_entity_poly.pdbx_seq_one_letter_code
_entity_poly.pdbx_strand_id
1 'polypeptide(L)'
;MSFAVPSLPSLSPLPLCNHPARPSRSSPRRSALPAAAAAAANAERERAENGRSLMRALYDDGFGSASVKDYFDATRAIMKDDGGPPPRWFCPVECKPSVEDPPLLLFLPGSDGVGTGLILHHRSLGKVFQVRCLHIPVNDRTPFEGLVKIVEQTIKYEHAVSPKRPIYIVGESFGGCLALAVAARNPTIDLILILVNPGSNFISEKQSATSSPCCGGFTKQSSLYSTLFTELRNGCIMHIELGNPLKMAMVSVADDLPPQQTLEQLQYSLPSLLPLLSELSNIIPKNTLLWKLKLLKSAAAYTNSRLHAVEAEVLLLVSDNDNLLPSAEEADRLWASLKNCRVRHFKDNGHTLLLEDGINLLSIIKATRIYRRSRQHDYVTDFLPPTISEFQKSFKRDNRWYDLLVNPIMFSTLKDGTIVRGLSGVPNKGPVLLVGNHMLMGMELNSLYEGFVREKKAVLRGMAHPVLFATKYETSSQEMTRFDEMSIYGALPVTPINMYRLFAREEFVLLYPGGAREALHRKGEEYKLFWPDRPEFVRMAAKFGVTIIPFGVVGEDDVAQG
;
A
#
# COMPACT_ATOMS: atom_id res chain seq x y z
N MET A 1 62.01 9.36 -39.18
CA MET A 1 62.52 8.78 -37.91
C MET A 1 61.64 9.36 -36.80
N SER A 2 60.46 8.79 -36.50
CA SER A 2 60.14 7.49 -35.90
C SER A 2 60.21 7.52 -34.37
N PHE A 3 59.08 7.77 -33.71
CA PHE A 3 58.72 7.31 -32.35
C PHE A 3 57.18 7.22 -32.33
N ALA A 4 56.63 6.03 -32.59
CA ALA A 4 56.20 5.01 -31.62
C ALA A 4 54.75 5.23 -31.13
N VAL A 5 53.81 4.57 -31.83
CA VAL A 5 52.41 4.38 -31.44
C VAL A 5 52.31 3.04 -30.70
N PRO A 6 51.70 2.95 -29.50
CA PRO A 6 51.44 1.67 -28.85
C PRO A 6 50.24 0.96 -29.49
N SER A 7 50.45 -0.31 -29.83
CA SER A 7 49.52 -1.26 -30.45
C SER A 7 48.39 -1.69 -29.51
N LEU A 8 47.16 -1.69 -30.06
CA LEU A 8 45.98 -2.41 -29.54
C LEU A 8 46.16 -3.93 -29.64
N PRO A 9 45.72 -4.74 -28.66
CA PRO A 9 45.62 -6.18 -28.82
C PRO A 9 44.34 -6.58 -29.59
N SER A 10 44.53 -7.53 -30.49
CA SER A 10 43.61 -8.05 -31.50
C SER A 10 42.45 -8.88 -30.94
N LEU A 11 41.28 -8.67 -31.57
CA LEU A 11 40.09 -9.52 -31.56
C LEU A 11 40.41 -10.98 -31.93
N SER A 12 39.81 -11.92 -31.19
CA SER A 12 39.67 -13.34 -31.57
C SER A 12 38.19 -13.66 -31.83
N PRO A 13 37.84 -14.58 -32.75
CA PRO A 13 36.53 -14.62 -33.38
C PRO A 13 35.49 -15.48 -32.63
N LEU A 14 34.23 -15.08 -32.77
CA LEU A 14 33.01 -15.82 -32.42
C LEU A 14 32.95 -17.19 -33.14
N PRO A 15 32.41 -18.26 -32.51
CA PRO A 15 31.91 -19.42 -33.24
C PRO A 15 30.47 -19.20 -33.71
N LEU A 16 30.27 -19.56 -34.97
CA LEU A 16 29.06 -19.47 -35.78
C LEU A 16 27.87 -20.31 -35.27
N CYS A 17 26.67 -19.78 -35.55
CA CYS A 17 25.40 -20.51 -35.50
C CYS A 17 25.43 -21.74 -36.42
N ASN A 18 25.19 -22.93 -35.85
CA ASN A 18 24.84 -24.13 -36.61
C ASN A 18 23.32 -24.18 -36.84
N HIS A 19 22.90 -24.12 -38.11
CA HIS A 19 21.56 -24.54 -38.55
C HIS A 19 21.42 -26.06 -38.38
N PRO A 20 20.30 -26.58 -37.85
CA PRO A 20 20.00 -28.00 -37.97
C PRO A 20 19.33 -28.29 -39.31
N ALA A 21 19.96 -29.20 -40.07
CA ALA A 21 19.43 -29.82 -41.27
C ALA A 21 18.21 -30.71 -40.96
N ARG A 22 17.29 -30.79 -41.93
CA ARG A 22 16.14 -31.71 -41.95
C ARG A 22 16.60 -33.18 -41.84
N PRO A 23 15.96 -34.02 -41.01
CA PRO A 23 16.00 -35.46 -41.17
C PRO A 23 14.81 -35.97 -41.99
N SER A 24 15.14 -36.96 -42.82
CA SER A 24 14.29 -37.75 -43.70
C SER A 24 13.22 -38.57 -42.97
N ARG A 25 12.15 -38.86 -43.72
CA ARG A 25 11.02 -39.73 -43.33
C ARG A 25 11.48 -41.14 -42.94
N SER A 26 11.21 -41.52 -41.70
CA SER A 26 10.98 -42.91 -41.29
C SER A 26 9.89 -42.92 -40.22
N SER A 27 8.82 -43.67 -40.47
CA SER A 27 7.71 -43.88 -39.55
C SER A 27 8.12 -44.68 -38.31
N PRO A 28 7.67 -44.29 -37.10
CA PRO A 28 7.41 -45.28 -36.07
C PRO A 28 5.99 -45.18 -35.50
N ARG A 29 5.54 -46.35 -35.04
CA ARG A 29 4.26 -46.69 -34.44
C ARG A 29 3.82 -45.70 -33.35
N ARG A 30 2.50 -45.49 -33.26
CA ARG A 30 1.81 -44.86 -32.12
C ARG A 30 2.15 -45.61 -30.83
N SER A 31 3.05 -45.07 -30.01
CA SER A 31 3.15 -45.40 -28.59
C SER A 31 2.52 -44.26 -27.80
N ALA A 32 1.54 -44.59 -26.96
CA ALA A 32 0.90 -43.65 -26.05
C ALA A 32 1.94 -42.95 -25.17
N LEU A 33 1.85 -41.62 -25.08
CA LEU A 33 2.64 -40.84 -24.12
C LEU A 33 2.36 -41.35 -22.70
N PRO A 34 3.38 -41.55 -21.84
CA PRO A 34 3.16 -41.92 -20.45
C PRO A 34 2.29 -40.86 -19.78
N ALA A 35 1.29 -41.27 -19.00
CA ALA A 35 0.37 -40.37 -18.30
C ALA A 35 1.10 -39.27 -17.48
N ALA A 36 2.31 -39.55 -17.03
CA ALA A 36 3.19 -38.59 -16.34
C ALA A 36 3.68 -37.43 -17.23
N ALA A 37 3.96 -37.67 -18.52
CA ALA A 37 4.40 -36.63 -19.46
C ALA A 37 3.22 -35.73 -19.89
N ALA A 38 2.02 -36.30 -20.02
CA ALA A 38 0.79 -35.54 -20.26
C ALA A 38 0.39 -34.72 -19.03
N ALA A 39 0.59 -35.25 -17.82
CA ALA A 39 0.38 -34.53 -16.57
C ALA A 39 1.40 -33.38 -16.38
N ALA A 40 2.68 -33.60 -16.73
CA ALA A 40 3.69 -32.55 -16.71
C ALA A 40 3.42 -31.45 -17.75
N ALA A 41 3.01 -31.81 -18.97
CA ALA A 41 2.62 -30.84 -19.99
C ALA A 41 1.35 -30.07 -19.63
N ASN A 42 0.37 -30.70 -18.95
CA ASN A 42 -0.79 -30.01 -18.39
C ASN A 42 -0.44 -29.13 -17.19
N ALA A 43 0.52 -29.52 -16.35
CA ALA A 43 1.02 -28.69 -15.26
C ALA A 43 1.84 -27.49 -15.76
N GLU A 44 2.57 -27.65 -16.88
CA GLU A 44 3.24 -26.55 -17.59
C GLU A 44 2.26 -25.65 -18.32
N ARG A 45 1.18 -26.20 -18.90
CA ARG A 45 0.08 -25.42 -19.48
C ARG A 45 -0.73 -24.68 -18.40
N GLU A 46 -1.03 -25.31 -17.27
CA GLU A 46 -1.64 -24.66 -16.11
C GLU A 46 -0.67 -23.64 -15.51
N ARG A 47 0.66 -23.85 -15.50
CA ARG A 47 1.64 -22.81 -15.15
C ARG A 47 1.71 -21.67 -16.16
N ALA A 48 1.50 -21.93 -17.45
CA ALA A 48 1.51 -20.93 -18.50
C ALA A 48 0.20 -20.13 -18.57
N GLU A 49 -0.95 -20.77 -18.30
CA GLU A 49 -2.26 -20.13 -18.19
C GLU A 49 -2.42 -19.39 -16.84
N ASN A 50 -1.94 -19.97 -15.73
CA ASN A 50 -1.83 -19.27 -14.43
C ASN A 50 -0.69 -18.25 -14.41
N GLY A 51 0.23 -18.28 -15.37
CA GLY A 51 1.33 -17.32 -15.53
C GLY A 51 0.86 -15.90 -15.83
N ARG A 52 -0.44 -15.70 -16.13
CA ARG A 52 -1.07 -14.37 -16.24
C ARG A 52 -1.52 -13.77 -14.90
N SER A 53 -1.54 -14.55 -13.83
CA SER A 53 -1.80 -14.08 -12.46
C SER A 53 -0.52 -14.21 -11.65
N LEU A 54 0.39 -13.25 -11.80
CA LEU A 54 1.73 -13.35 -11.23
C LEU A 54 1.75 -13.56 -9.70
N MET A 55 0.65 -13.27 -8.99
CA MET A 55 0.46 -13.56 -7.57
C MET A 55 -0.91 -14.22 -7.31
N ARG A 56 -0.93 -15.24 -6.44
CA ARG A 56 -2.16 -15.92 -5.98
C ARG A 56 -2.68 -15.26 -4.71
N ALA A 57 -3.97 -15.43 -4.39
CA ALA A 57 -4.49 -15.13 -3.05
C ALA A 57 -3.64 -15.78 -1.96
N LEU A 58 -3.39 -15.05 -0.86
CA LEU A 58 -2.48 -15.42 0.22
C LEU A 58 -1.03 -15.63 -0.22
N TYR A 59 -0.53 -14.80 -1.13
CA TYR A 59 0.90 -14.76 -1.36
C TYR A 59 1.62 -14.13 -0.16
N ASP A 60 2.85 -14.58 0.08
CA ASP A 60 3.74 -13.99 1.07
C ASP A 60 4.33 -12.68 0.51
N ASP A 61 3.90 -11.56 1.09
CA ASP A 61 4.41 -10.23 0.77
C ASP A 61 5.72 -9.91 1.52
N GLY A 62 6.13 -10.74 2.48
CA GLY A 62 7.34 -10.56 3.28
C GLY A 62 7.24 -9.41 4.29
N PHE A 63 6.05 -8.84 4.51
CA PHE A 63 5.82 -7.85 5.54
C PHE A 63 6.01 -8.47 6.94
N GLY A 64 6.52 -7.69 7.90
CA GLY A 64 6.81 -8.17 9.26
C GLY A 64 8.13 -8.95 9.40
N SER A 65 8.92 -9.09 8.33
CA SER A 65 10.22 -9.80 8.39
C SER A 65 11.43 -8.91 8.66
N ALA A 66 11.23 -7.59 8.72
CA ALA A 66 12.23 -6.61 9.12
C ALA A 66 11.76 -5.92 10.40
N SER A 67 12.72 -5.41 11.17
CA SER A 67 12.52 -4.78 12.47
C SER A 67 13.10 -3.37 12.51
N VAL A 68 12.76 -2.62 13.57
CA VAL A 68 13.37 -1.32 13.82
C VAL A 68 14.89 -1.46 14.06
N LYS A 69 15.36 -2.59 14.58
CA LYS A 69 16.80 -2.86 14.70
C LYS A 69 17.47 -2.88 13.33
N ASP A 70 16.84 -3.48 12.31
CA ASP A 70 17.37 -3.49 10.95
C ASP A 70 17.44 -2.09 10.36
N TYR A 71 16.48 -1.21 10.68
CA TYR A 71 16.54 0.21 10.33
C TYR A 71 17.81 0.87 10.88
N PHE A 72 18.10 0.66 12.17
CA PHE A 72 19.29 1.23 12.80
C PHE A 72 20.59 0.61 12.27
N ASP A 73 20.62 -0.69 12.00
CA ASP A 73 21.77 -1.37 11.38
C ASP A 73 22.07 -0.82 9.98
N ALA A 74 21.03 -0.65 9.15
CA ALA A 74 21.16 -0.07 7.82
C ALA A 74 21.59 1.41 7.88
N THR A 75 21.00 2.17 8.81
CA THR A 75 21.35 3.58 9.04
C THR A 75 22.82 3.72 9.42
N ARG A 76 23.32 2.89 10.34
CA ARG A 76 24.74 2.86 10.71
C ARG A 76 25.65 2.53 9.52
N ALA A 77 25.27 1.55 8.71
CA ALA A 77 26.06 1.16 7.54
C ALA A 77 26.16 2.31 6.52
N ILE A 78 25.03 2.93 6.18
CA ILE A 78 24.96 4.04 5.23
C ILE A 78 25.71 5.26 5.75
N MET A 79 25.64 5.57 7.04
CA MET A 79 26.26 6.78 7.59
C MET A 79 27.76 6.65 7.84
N LYS A 80 28.27 5.43 8.02
CA LYS A 80 29.72 5.16 8.08
C LYS A 80 30.40 5.37 6.73
N ASP A 81 29.71 5.05 5.65
CA ASP A 81 30.17 5.21 4.28
C ASP A 81 29.16 6.07 3.50
N ASP A 82 28.93 7.29 3.99
CA ASP A 82 27.91 8.20 3.45
C ASP A 82 28.25 8.75 2.07
N GLY A 83 29.38 8.32 1.48
CA GLY A 83 29.85 8.66 0.14
C GLY A 83 30.12 10.15 -0.09
N GLY A 84 29.93 11.00 0.91
CA GLY A 84 29.88 12.44 0.77
C GLY A 84 28.77 12.94 -0.16
N PRO A 85 28.60 14.27 -0.26
CA PRO A 85 27.74 14.87 -1.29
C PRO A 85 28.20 14.46 -2.70
N PRO A 86 27.28 14.35 -3.69
CA PRO A 86 25.89 14.82 -3.68
C PRO A 86 24.86 13.75 -3.23
N PRO A 87 23.57 14.12 -3.09
CA PRO A 87 22.48 13.18 -2.88
C PRO A 87 22.40 12.14 -4.00
N ARG A 88 22.03 10.90 -3.65
CA ARG A 88 22.04 9.76 -4.57
C ARG A 88 20.86 8.83 -4.37
N TRP A 89 20.47 8.13 -5.43
CA TRP A 89 19.45 7.10 -5.39
C TRP A 89 20.08 5.73 -5.13
N PHE A 90 19.42 4.91 -4.32
CA PHE A 90 19.73 3.49 -4.20
C PHE A 90 18.48 2.63 -4.33
N CYS A 91 18.65 1.37 -4.74
CA CYS A 91 17.57 0.39 -4.78
C CYS A 91 17.77 -0.58 -3.62
N PRO A 92 16.78 -0.76 -2.72
CA PRO A 92 16.89 -1.76 -1.67
C PRO A 92 17.02 -3.18 -2.25
N VAL A 93 17.95 -3.97 -1.72
CA VAL A 93 18.30 -5.30 -2.25
C VAL A 93 17.16 -6.31 -2.05
N GLU A 94 16.31 -6.08 -1.06
CA GLU A 94 15.17 -6.90 -0.71
C GLU A 94 14.00 -6.75 -1.70
N CYS A 95 14.00 -5.68 -2.52
CA CYS A 95 12.93 -5.40 -3.47
C CYS A 95 13.03 -6.32 -4.70
N LYS A 96 12.02 -7.19 -4.88
CA LYS A 96 11.97 -8.15 -6.00
C LYS A 96 10.58 -8.14 -6.65
N PRO A 97 10.39 -7.40 -7.76
CA PRO A 97 9.10 -7.30 -8.41
C PRO A 97 8.55 -8.66 -8.81
N SER A 98 7.28 -8.85 -8.47
CA SER A 98 6.47 -10.03 -8.75
C SER A 98 5.20 -9.61 -9.51
N VAL A 99 5.27 -8.50 -10.26
CA VAL A 99 4.25 -8.06 -11.22
C VAL A 99 4.95 -7.65 -12.51
N GLU A 100 4.28 -7.82 -13.65
CA GLU A 100 4.76 -7.30 -14.93
C GLU A 100 4.64 -5.77 -14.95
N ASP A 101 5.65 -5.12 -15.51
CA ASP A 101 5.76 -3.66 -15.66
C ASP A 101 5.41 -2.89 -14.37
N PRO A 102 6.13 -3.14 -13.26
CA PRO A 102 5.85 -2.50 -11.99
C PRO A 102 5.99 -0.97 -12.10
N PRO A 103 5.07 -0.18 -11.52
CA PRO A 103 5.24 1.26 -11.39
C PRO A 103 6.48 1.62 -10.57
N LEU A 104 7.03 2.80 -10.83
CA LEU A 104 8.18 3.31 -10.09
C LEU A 104 7.70 3.94 -8.77
N LEU A 105 8.34 3.59 -7.65
CA LEU A 105 8.15 4.22 -6.35
C LEU A 105 9.47 4.88 -5.93
N LEU A 106 9.43 6.20 -5.77
CA LEU A 106 10.52 7.02 -5.27
C LEU A 106 10.26 7.38 -3.82
N PHE A 107 11.16 7.00 -2.92
CA PHE A 107 11.10 7.39 -1.51
C PHE A 107 11.98 8.61 -1.25
N LEU A 108 11.41 9.64 -0.63
CA LEU A 108 12.07 10.86 -0.21
C LEU A 108 12.12 10.89 1.33
N PRO A 109 13.32 10.87 1.93
CA PRO A 109 13.47 10.72 3.38
C PRO A 109 13.05 11.97 4.15
N GLY A 110 12.88 11.78 5.45
CA GLY A 110 12.79 12.84 6.43
C GLY A 110 14.07 13.67 6.56
N SER A 111 14.11 14.51 7.59
CA SER A 111 15.24 15.43 7.80
C SER A 111 16.56 14.70 8.07
N ASP A 112 16.54 13.45 8.53
CA ASP A 112 17.73 12.60 8.68
C ASP A 112 18.45 12.32 7.36
N GLY A 113 17.75 12.33 6.22
CA GLY A 113 18.32 12.11 4.89
C GLY A 113 18.79 10.67 4.60
N VAL A 114 18.58 9.70 5.49
CA VAL A 114 19.20 8.37 5.39
C VAL A 114 18.63 7.58 4.20
N GLY A 115 17.32 7.68 3.96
CA GLY A 115 16.65 6.98 2.84
C GLY A 115 16.17 5.57 3.16
N THR A 116 16.34 5.09 4.40
CA THR A 116 15.94 3.73 4.84
C THR A 116 14.60 3.67 5.58
N GLY A 117 13.84 4.78 5.63
CA GLY A 117 12.56 4.84 6.35
C GLY A 117 11.49 3.83 5.87
N LEU A 118 11.64 3.25 4.67
CA LEU A 118 10.78 2.19 4.16
C LEU A 118 11.25 0.77 4.46
N ILE A 119 12.26 0.55 5.32
CA ILE A 119 12.86 -0.78 5.47
C ILE A 119 11.86 -1.88 5.89
N LEU A 120 10.87 -1.55 6.72
CA LEU A 120 9.80 -2.48 7.12
C LEU A 120 8.87 -2.86 5.95
N HIS A 121 8.84 -2.03 4.90
CA HIS A 121 7.95 -2.14 3.75
C HIS A 121 8.65 -2.55 2.46
N HIS A 122 9.99 -2.58 2.43
CA HIS A 122 10.76 -2.85 1.20
C HIS A 122 10.37 -4.17 0.55
N ARG A 123 10.18 -5.25 1.32
CA ARG A 123 9.78 -6.55 0.76
C ARG A 123 8.39 -6.49 0.16
N SER A 124 7.40 -5.97 0.88
CA SER A 124 6.01 -5.92 0.43
C SER A 124 5.85 -4.97 -0.76
N LEU A 125 6.31 -3.72 -0.65
CA LEU A 125 6.28 -2.77 -1.76
C LEU A 125 7.09 -3.27 -2.96
N GLY A 126 8.25 -3.86 -2.70
CA GLY A 126 9.12 -4.41 -3.73
C GLY A 126 8.51 -5.56 -4.53
N LYS A 127 7.42 -6.19 -4.07
CA LYS A 127 6.66 -7.16 -4.88
C LYS A 127 5.91 -6.50 -6.02
N VAL A 128 5.49 -5.24 -5.89
CA VAL A 128 4.58 -4.60 -6.85
C VAL A 128 5.10 -3.27 -7.42
N PHE A 129 6.18 -2.74 -6.85
CA PHE A 129 6.85 -1.51 -7.28
C PHE A 129 8.32 -1.75 -7.61
N GLN A 130 8.84 -0.94 -8.53
CA GLN A 130 10.27 -0.68 -8.61
C GLN A 130 10.62 0.41 -7.58
N VAL A 131 11.21 0.03 -6.44
CA VAL A 131 11.51 0.97 -5.35
C VAL A 131 12.90 1.58 -5.51
N ARG A 132 12.99 2.91 -5.39
CA ARG A 132 14.25 3.66 -5.25
C ARG A 132 14.14 4.64 -4.11
N CYS A 133 15.17 4.71 -3.28
CA CYS A 133 15.23 5.57 -2.12
C CYS A 133 16.29 6.65 -2.32
N LEU A 134 15.95 7.90 -2.01
CA LEU A 134 16.90 9.00 -2.01
C LEU A 134 17.68 9.01 -0.70
N HIS A 135 19.00 9.02 -0.80
CA HIS A 135 19.90 9.29 0.30
C HIS A 135 20.49 10.69 0.16
N ILE A 136 20.36 11.50 1.21
CA ILE A 136 20.95 12.83 1.37
C ILE A 136 22.04 12.71 2.46
N PRO A 137 23.33 12.74 2.08
CA PRO A 137 24.44 12.61 3.02
C PRO A 137 24.36 13.59 4.17
N VAL A 138 24.86 13.21 5.35
CA VAL A 138 24.71 13.98 6.60
C VAL A 138 25.31 15.37 6.46
N ASN A 139 26.45 15.44 5.79
CA ASN A 139 27.19 16.68 5.58
C ASN A 139 26.83 17.38 4.27
N ASP A 140 25.87 16.85 3.49
CA ASP A 140 25.36 17.53 2.32
C ASP A 140 24.76 18.90 2.72
N ARG A 141 25.03 19.92 1.90
CA ARG A 141 24.56 21.29 2.11
C ARG A 141 23.76 21.82 0.92
N THR A 142 23.28 20.92 0.07
CA THR A 142 22.49 21.27 -1.11
C THR A 142 21.25 22.06 -0.66
N PRO A 143 21.01 23.27 -1.19
CA PRO A 143 19.81 24.04 -0.85
C PRO A 143 18.55 23.31 -1.34
N PHE A 144 17.39 23.68 -0.79
CA PHE A 144 16.14 22.98 -1.08
C PHE A 144 15.82 22.94 -2.59
N GLU A 145 16.03 24.03 -3.31
CA GLU A 145 15.85 24.10 -4.76
C GLU A 145 16.79 23.18 -5.52
N GLY A 146 17.99 22.93 -5.00
CA GLY A 146 18.93 21.96 -5.55
C GLY A 146 18.40 20.53 -5.41
N LEU A 147 17.87 20.19 -4.24
CA LEU A 147 17.22 18.89 -4.00
C LEU A 147 15.99 18.70 -4.91
N VAL A 148 15.16 19.73 -5.06
CA VAL A 148 14.01 19.73 -5.98
C VAL A 148 14.47 19.42 -7.41
N LYS A 149 15.55 20.06 -7.88
CA LYS A 149 16.10 19.81 -9.21
C LYS A 149 16.60 18.37 -9.40
N ILE A 150 17.26 17.79 -8.40
CA ILE A 150 17.75 16.40 -8.45
C ILE A 150 16.58 15.43 -8.65
N VAL A 151 15.54 15.56 -7.82
CA VAL A 151 14.36 14.69 -7.90
C VAL A 151 13.59 14.94 -9.20
N GLU A 152 13.43 16.19 -9.60
CA GLU A 152 12.78 16.58 -10.87
C GLU A 152 13.50 15.98 -12.09
N GLN A 153 14.84 15.98 -12.12
CA GLN A 153 15.61 15.37 -13.20
C GLN A 153 15.32 13.87 -13.32
N THR A 154 15.27 13.15 -12.20
CA THR A 154 14.94 11.73 -12.17
C THR A 154 13.53 11.49 -12.70
N ILE A 155 12.54 12.26 -12.25
CA ILE A 155 11.15 12.12 -12.69
C ILE A 155 11.00 12.42 -14.18
N LYS A 156 11.61 13.49 -14.68
CA LYS A 156 11.57 13.85 -16.11
C LYS A 156 12.23 12.78 -16.97
N TYR A 157 13.35 12.22 -16.52
CA TYR A 157 14.01 11.11 -17.21
C TYR A 157 13.11 9.88 -17.26
N GLU A 158 12.58 9.43 -16.13
CA GLU A 158 11.74 8.22 -16.04
C GLU A 158 10.42 8.38 -16.82
N HIS A 159 9.84 9.59 -16.81
CA HIS A 159 8.67 9.90 -17.63
C HIS A 159 9.00 9.91 -19.13
N ALA A 160 10.15 10.43 -19.54
CA ALA A 160 10.57 10.40 -20.94
C ALA A 160 10.79 8.96 -21.44
N VAL A 161 11.33 8.08 -20.60
CA VAL A 161 11.55 6.67 -20.91
C VAL A 161 10.22 5.89 -20.96
N SER A 162 9.32 6.14 -20.01
CA SER A 162 8.04 5.42 -19.90
C SER A 162 6.86 6.38 -19.64
N PRO A 163 6.36 7.10 -20.67
CA PRO A 163 5.37 8.19 -20.46
C PRO A 163 4.02 7.75 -19.89
N LYS A 164 3.66 6.47 -20.07
CA LYS A 164 2.40 5.89 -19.60
C LYS A 164 2.49 5.27 -18.20
N ARG A 165 3.71 5.10 -17.67
CA ARG A 165 3.95 4.47 -16.38
C ARG A 165 3.82 5.52 -15.28
N PRO A 166 2.91 5.36 -14.31
CA PRO A 166 2.79 6.29 -13.20
C PRO A 166 4.05 6.24 -12.32
N ILE A 167 4.37 7.38 -11.69
CA ILE A 167 5.47 7.51 -10.74
C ILE A 167 4.88 7.84 -9.37
N TYR A 168 5.10 6.95 -8.41
CA TYR A 168 4.74 7.12 -7.01
C TYR A 168 5.89 7.83 -6.28
N ILE A 169 5.55 8.80 -5.44
CA ILE A 169 6.51 9.49 -4.58
C ILE A 169 6.02 9.36 -3.14
N VAL A 170 6.76 8.61 -2.33
CA VAL A 170 6.52 8.53 -0.88
C VAL A 170 7.43 9.56 -0.22
N GLY A 171 6.85 10.59 0.40
CA GLY A 171 7.59 11.65 1.07
C GLY A 171 7.30 11.68 2.56
N GLU A 172 8.31 11.39 3.36
CA GLU A 172 8.23 11.43 4.83
C GLU A 172 8.70 12.79 5.34
N SER A 173 7.90 13.48 6.17
CA SER A 173 8.32 14.70 6.87
C SER A 173 8.88 15.76 5.90
N PHE A 174 10.18 16.06 5.97
CA PHE A 174 10.89 16.90 5.01
C PHE A 174 10.70 16.44 3.54
N GLY A 175 10.78 15.14 3.29
CA GLY A 175 10.55 14.53 1.98
C GLY A 175 9.15 14.79 1.43
N GLY A 176 8.15 15.02 2.30
CA GLY A 176 6.81 15.43 1.90
C GLY A 176 6.79 16.82 1.26
N CYS A 177 7.57 17.77 1.78
CA CYS A 177 7.76 19.08 1.14
C CYS A 177 8.41 18.94 -0.23
N LEU A 178 9.44 18.09 -0.33
CA LEU A 178 10.15 17.84 -1.59
C LEU A 178 9.20 17.21 -2.64
N ALA A 179 8.39 16.24 -2.24
CA ALA A 179 7.38 15.60 -3.09
C ALA A 179 6.38 16.62 -3.65
N LEU A 180 5.79 17.44 -2.78
CA LEU A 180 4.84 18.49 -3.17
C LEU A 180 5.49 19.53 -4.09
N ALA A 181 6.71 19.99 -3.78
CA ALA A 181 7.43 20.97 -4.58
C ALA A 181 7.74 20.46 -5.99
N VAL A 182 8.13 19.19 -6.11
CA VAL A 182 8.42 18.57 -7.42
C VAL A 182 7.13 18.32 -8.21
N ALA A 183 6.05 17.88 -7.56
CA ALA A 183 4.76 17.72 -8.21
C ALA A 183 4.22 19.04 -8.76
N ALA A 184 4.30 20.12 -7.98
CA ALA A 184 3.88 21.46 -8.40
C ALA A 184 4.64 21.98 -9.64
N ARG A 185 5.89 21.54 -9.83
CA ARG A 185 6.72 21.91 -11.00
C ARG A 185 6.45 21.04 -12.23
N ASN A 186 5.77 19.91 -12.05
CA ASN A 186 5.54 18.92 -13.10
C ASN A 186 4.05 18.50 -13.18
N PRO A 187 3.10 19.45 -13.32
CA PRO A 187 1.67 19.16 -13.23
C PRO A 187 1.13 18.25 -14.35
N THR A 188 1.89 18.07 -15.44
CA THR A 188 1.50 17.23 -16.58
C THR A 188 1.98 15.79 -16.47
N ILE A 189 2.93 15.51 -15.57
CA ILE A 189 3.47 14.16 -15.35
C ILE A 189 2.51 13.42 -14.41
N ASP A 190 2.26 12.16 -14.72
CA ASP A 190 1.39 11.30 -13.93
C ASP A 190 2.04 10.87 -12.61
N LEU A 191 1.92 11.73 -11.60
CA LEU A 191 2.48 11.56 -10.26
C LEU A 191 1.39 11.19 -9.26
N ILE A 192 1.71 10.23 -8.38
CA ILE A 192 0.93 9.93 -7.18
C ILE A 192 1.80 10.22 -5.96
N LEU A 193 1.33 11.06 -5.06
CA LEU A 193 2.04 11.40 -3.83
C LEU A 193 1.46 10.62 -2.66
N ILE A 194 2.33 10.03 -1.86
CA ILE A 194 2.00 9.46 -0.56
C ILE A 194 2.82 10.23 0.47
N LEU A 195 2.17 11.14 1.17
CA LEU A 195 2.81 12.04 2.12
C LEU A 195 2.61 11.48 3.53
N VAL A 196 3.70 11.33 4.27
CA VAL A 196 3.68 10.82 5.65
C VAL A 196 4.15 11.93 6.57
N ASN A 197 3.25 12.41 7.45
CA ASN A 197 3.52 13.49 8.40
C ASN A 197 4.32 14.66 7.79
N PRO A 198 3.86 15.26 6.67
CA PRO A 198 4.67 16.20 5.90
C PRO A 198 4.99 17.48 6.69
N GLY A 199 6.23 17.93 6.55
CA GLY A 199 6.73 19.13 7.24
C GLY A 199 6.29 20.47 6.64
N SER A 200 5.26 20.54 5.79
CA SER A 200 4.90 21.79 5.11
C SER A 200 4.23 22.82 6.03
N ASN A 201 3.70 22.43 7.19
CA ASN A 201 3.28 23.37 8.25
C ASN A 201 4.43 23.85 9.15
N PHE A 202 5.68 23.50 8.83
CA PHE A 202 6.82 23.89 9.65
C PHE A 202 7.05 25.40 9.56
N ILE A 203 6.43 26.14 10.48
CA ILE A 203 6.52 27.59 10.68
C ILE A 203 6.08 28.38 9.42
N SER A 204 4.79 28.67 9.33
CA SER A 204 4.30 29.74 8.46
C SER A 204 4.20 31.03 9.29
N GLU A 205 5.12 31.98 9.10
CA GLU A 205 5.06 33.32 9.71
C GLU A 205 3.73 34.05 9.41
N LYS A 206 2.97 33.62 8.39
CA LYS A 206 1.66 34.19 8.04
C LYS A 206 0.51 33.77 8.97
N GLN A 207 0.65 32.72 9.79
CA GLN A 207 -0.44 32.26 10.66
C GLN A 207 -0.56 33.04 11.98
N SER A 208 0.38 33.92 12.33
CA SER A 208 0.24 34.80 13.50
C SER A 208 -0.63 36.05 13.25
N ALA A 209 -1.06 36.31 12.01
CA ALA A 209 -1.73 37.57 11.63
C ALA A 209 -3.21 37.45 11.24
N THR A 210 -3.78 36.24 11.14
CA THR A 210 -5.21 36.04 10.80
C THR A 210 -5.84 34.97 11.68
N SER A 211 -6.05 35.30 12.95
CA SER A 211 -7.03 34.61 13.79
C SER A 211 -8.39 35.30 13.64
N SER A 212 -9.37 34.54 13.17
CA SER A 212 -10.79 34.90 13.31
C SER A 212 -11.16 34.86 14.80
N PRO A 213 -11.98 35.78 15.35
CA PRO A 213 -12.07 36.02 16.80
C PRO A 213 -12.83 34.95 17.62
N CYS A 214 -13.25 33.84 17.02
CA CYS A 214 -14.25 32.95 17.64
C CYS A 214 -13.75 31.57 18.10
N CYS A 215 -12.45 31.25 17.99
CA CYS A 215 -11.92 30.00 18.54
C CYS A 215 -10.74 30.29 19.47
N GLY A 216 -11.05 30.42 20.76
CA GLY A 216 -10.06 30.43 21.83
C GLY A 216 -9.45 29.04 21.99
N GLY A 217 -8.33 28.79 21.31
CA GLY A 217 -7.54 27.57 21.41
C GLY A 217 -6.07 27.89 21.17
N PHE A 218 -5.31 27.89 22.24
CA PHE A 218 -3.90 28.23 22.41
C PHE A 218 -2.94 27.99 21.22
N THR A 219 -2.12 29.01 20.93
CA THR A 219 -0.90 28.96 20.13
C THR A 219 0.18 28.10 20.81
N LYS A 220 0.18 26.78 20.62
CA LYS A 220 1.27 25.87 21.04
C LYS A 220 2.47 25.87 20.07
N GLN A 221 2.32 26.41 18.87
CA GLN A 221 3.28 26.25 17.77
C GLN A 221 4.54 27.12 17.88
N SER A 222 4.48 28.26 18.58
CA SER A 222 5.63 29.15 18.78
C SER A 222 6.56 28.71 19.92
N SER A 223 6.05 27.98 20.92
CA SER A 223 6.85 27.59 22.10
C SER A 223 7.76 26.39 21.83
N LEU A 224 7.32 25.41 21.04
CA LEU A 224 8.12 24.22 20.71
C LEU A 224 9.41 24.60 19.96
N TYR A 225 9.37 25.51 18.97
CA TYR A 225 10.58 25.92 18.27
C TYR A 225 11.49 26.80 19.14
N SER A 226 10.96 27.75 19.92
CA SER A 226 11.80 28.54 20.83
C SER A 226 12.48 27.65 21.86
N THR A 227 11.78 26.63 22.36
CA THR A 227 12.33 25.66 23.31
C THR A 227 13.31 24.72 22.62
N LEU A 228 12.97 24.07 21.50
CA LEU A 228 13.89 23.20 20.76
C LEU A 228 15.17 23.95 20.33
N PHE A 229 15.06 25.18 19.83
CA PHE A 229 16.22 25.98 19.41
C PHE A 229 17.02 26.49 20.61
N THR A 230 16.38 26.79 21.74
CA THR A 230 17.04 27.22 22.99
C THR A 230 17.70 26.04 23.70
N GLU A 231 17.04 24.90 23.80
CA GLU A 231 17.58 23.64 24.35
C GLU A 231 18.72 23.10 23.49
N LEU A 232 18.58 23.10 22.16
CA LEU A 232 19.67 22.79 21.23
C LEU A 232 20.84 23.75 21.41
N ARG A 233 20.57 25.06 21.58
CA ARG A 233 21.62 26.06 21.85
C ARG A 233 22.31 25.79 23.18
N ASN A 234 21.57 25.40 24.22
CA ASN A 234 22.03 25.18 25.59
C ASN A 234 22.68 23.81 25.84
N GLY A 235 22.65 22.88 24.88
CA GLY A 235 23.36 21.60 24.98
C GLY A 235 22.61 20.51 25.73
N CYS A 236 21.31 20.71 26.02
CA CYS A 236 20.45 19.66 26.56
C CYS A 236 20.17 18.64 25.47
N ILE A 237 20.51 17.38 25.75
CA ILE A 237 20.35 16.24 24.85
C ILE A 237 18.87 16.11 24.47
N MET A 238 18.57 16.33 23.19
CA MET A 238 17.22 16.24 22.68
C MET A 238 16.85 14.76 22.57
N HIS A 239 15.98 14.30 23.47
CA HIS A 239 15.03 13.24 23.14
C HIS A 239 14.08 13.82 22.09
N ILE A 240 14.51 13.88 20.83
CA ILE A 240 13.56 14.03 19.73
C ILE A 240 12.83 12.69 19.73
N GLU A 241 11.59 12.68 20.20
CA GLU A 241 10.70 11.52 20.08
C GLU A 241 10.42 11.33 18.58
N LEU A 242 11.34 10.63 17.91
CA LEU A 242 11.26 10.32 16.48
C LEU A 242 9.98 9.51 16.17
N GLY A 243 9.47 8.75 17.12
CA GLY A 243 8.19 8.06 17.03
C GLY A 243 7.79 7.47 18.37
N ASN A 244 6.70 6.71 18.39
CA ASN A 244 6.18 6.07 19.59
C ASN A 244 7.04 4.82 19.93
N PRO A 245 7.82 4.83 21.02
CA PRO A 245 8.75 3.74 21.34
C PRO A 245 8.04 2.41 21.62
N LEU A 246 6.81 2.45 22.14
CA LEU A 246 6.00 1.25 22.34
C LEU A 246 5.61 0.64 20.98
N LYS A 247 5.16 1.45 20.03
CA LYS A 247 4.81 0.99 18.68
C LYS A 247 6.01 0.49 17.91
N MET A 248 7.17 1.13 18.04
CA MET A 248 8.43 0.64 17.46
C MET A 248 8.85 -0.71 18.03
N ALA A 249 8.73 -0.89 19.35
CA ALA A 249 9.06 -2.17 20.00
C ALA A 249 8.12 -3.29 19.56
N MET A 250 6.82 -2.98 19.41
CA MET A 250 5.80 -3.93 18.95
C MET A 250 6.08 -4.50 17.56
N VAL A 251 6.81 -3.79 16.68
CA VAL A 251 7.21 -4.32 15.35
C VAL A 251 7.99 -5.63 15.45
N SER A 252 8.73 -5.83 16.54
CA SER A 252 9.54 -7.04 16.75
C SER A 252 8.79 -8.17 17.47
N VAL A 253 7.53 -7.93 17.86
CA VAL A 253 6.69 -8.89 18.57
C VAL A 253 5.82 -9.62 17.56
N ALA A 254 5.71 -10.93 17.68
CA ALA A 254 4.86 -11.69 16.77
C ALA A 254 3.36 -11.43 17.05
N ASP A 255 2.58 -11.23 15.98
CA ASP A 255 1.16 -10.81 16.03
C ASP A 255 0.23 -11.80 16.76
N ASP A 256 0.54 -13.10 16.76
CA ASP A 256 -0.35 -14.18 17.24
C ASP A 256 -0.02 -14.67 18.67
N LEU A 257 0.72 -13.89 19.47
CA LEU A 257 1.15 -14.31 20.81
C LEU A 257 0.07 -14.11 21.89
N PRO A 258 -0.01 -15.01 22.89
CA PRO A 258 -0.79 -14.78 24.11
C PRO A 258 -0.32 -13.50 24.84
N PRO A 259 -1.21 -12.76 25.52
CA PRO A 259 -0.87 -11.49 26.16
C PRO A 259 0.35 -11.53 27.10
N GLN A 260 0.55 -12.64 27.81
CA GLN A 260 1.71 -12.83 28.69
C GLN A 260 3.02 -12.90 27.89
N GLN A 261 3.05 -13.66 26.79
CA GLN A 261 4.22 -13.79 25.93
C GLN A 261 4.49 -12.49 25.16
N THR A 262 3.43 -11.78 24.74
CA THR A 262 3.56 -10.42 24.18
C THR A 262 4.24 -9.49 25.18
N LEU A 263 3.81 -9.50 26.44
CA LEU A 263 4.41 -8.67 27.48
C LEU A 263 5.87 -9.05 27.74
N GLU A 264 6.20 -10.33 27.80
CA GLU A 264 7.58 -10.80 27.94
C GLU A 264 8.47 -10.32 26.78
N GLN A 265 8.03 -10.49 25.53
CA GLN A 265 8.80 -10.02 24.37
C GLN A 265 8.94 -8.49 24.35
N LEU A 266 7.92 -7.76 24.77
CA LEU A 266 7.98 -6.31 24.92
C LEU A 266 9.00 -5.88 25.99
N GLN A 267 9.08 -6.60 27.11
CA GLN A 267 10.06 -6.33 28.16
C GLN A 267 11.50 -6.45 27.66
N TYR A 268 11.77 -7.30 26.66
CA TYR A 268 13.09 -7.39 26.03
C TYR A 268 13.27 -6.38 24.89
N SER A 269 12.23 -6.15 24.08
CA SER A 269 12.32 -5.31 22.88
C SER A 269 12.44 -3.83 23.22
N LEU A 270 11.69 -3.34 24.21
CA LEU A 270 11.67 -1.92 24.55
C LEU A 270 13.03 -1.40 25.08
N PRO A 271 13.72 -2.07 26.03
CA PRO A 271 15.05 -1.65 26.46
C PRO A 271 16.09 -1.70 25.34
N SER A 272 15.91 -2.60 24.35
CA SER A 272 16.84 -2.71 23.22
C SER A 272 16.83 -1.49 22.29
N LEU A 273 15.76 -0.68 22.32
CA LEU A 273 15.65 0.55 21.54
C LEU A 273 16.35 1.75 22.19
N LEU A 274 16.52 1.74 23.53
CA LEU A 274 17.10 2.87 24.26
C LEU A 274 18.54 3.21 23.79
N PRO A 275 19.47 2.23 23.65
CA PRO A 275 20.80 2.52 23.10
C PRO A 275 20.74 3.08 21.67
N LEU A 276 19.82 2.56 20.85
CA LEU A 276 19.69 2.94 19.44
C LEU A 276 19.21 4.39 19.28
N LEU A 277 18.25 4.82 20.11
CA LEU A 277 17.77 6.20 20.15
C LEU A 277 18.84 7.16 20.69
N SER A 278 19.61 6.73 21.68
CA SER A 278 20.74 7.52 22.20
C SER A 278 21.83 7.72 21.15
N GLU A 279 22.13 6.69 20.34
CA GLU A 279 23.13 6.76 19.27
C GLU A 279 22.78 7.76 18.16
N LEU A 280 21.50 7.93 17.80
CA LEU A 280 21.09 8.91 16.78
C LEU A 280 21.50 10.34 17.11
N SER A 281 21.51 10.69 18.40
CA SER A 281 21.97 12.01 18.86
C SER A 281 23.46 12.25 18.60
N ASN A 282 24.27 11.19 18.53
CA ASN A 282 25.70 11.25 18.23
C ASN A 282 25.99 11.21 16.72
N ILE A 283 25.02 10.77 15.93
CA ILE A 283 25.14 10.54 14.50
C ILE A 283 24.95 11.83 13.68
N ILE A 284 24.08 12.74 14.10
CA ILE A 284 23.86 14.03 13.42
C ILE A 284 24.49 15.16 14.26
N PRO A 285 25.61 15.76 13.83
CA PRO A 285 26.23 16.86 14.57
C PRO A 285 25.28 18.04 14.76
N LYS A 286 25.37 18.74 15.90
CA LYS A 286 24.53 19.91 16.24
C LYS A 286 24.44 20.95 15.12
N ASN A 287 25.56 21.29 14.48
CA ASN A 287 25.59 22.25 13.37
C ASN A 287 24.85 21.73 12.13
N THR A 288 24.93 20.42 11.87
CA THR A 288 24.16 19.76 10.80
C THR A 288 22.68 19.77 11.11
N LEU A 289 22.27 19.47 12.35
CA LEU A 289 20.87 19.52 12.76
C LEU A 289 20.29 20.93 12.59
N LEU A 290 21.01 21.97 13.01
CA LEU A 290 20.61 23.37 12.80
C LEU A 290 20.46 23.72 11.31
N TRP A 291 21.36 23.22 10.47
CA TRP A 291 21.24 23.38 9.02
C TRP A 291 20.00 22.67 8.47
N LYS A 292 19.72 21.44 8.90
CA LYS A 292 18.54 20.66 8.49
C LYS A 292 17.22 21.33 8.90
N LEU A 293 17.15 21.95 10.08
CA LEU A 293 15.98 22.73 10.51
C LEU A 293 15.77 23.99 9.63
N LYS A 294 16.85 24.69 9.27
CA LYS A 294 16.78 25.81 8.31
C LYS A 294 16.34 25.36 6.92
N LEU A 295 16.83 24.21 6.48
CA LEU A 295 16.42 23.59 5.23
C LEU A 295 14.94 23.24 5.24
N LEU A 296 14.42 22.65 6.33
CA LEU A 296 13.00 22.35 6.50
C LEU A 296 12.14 23.62 6.48
N LYS A 297 12.55 24.70 7.16
CA LYS A 297 11.87 26.00 7.07
C LYS A 297 11.82 26.51 5.63
N SER A 298 12.92 26.41 4.89
CA SER A 298 12.99 26.82 3.48
C SER A 298 12.08 25.94 2.60
N ALA A 299 12.04 24.64 2.86
CA ALA A 299 11.20 23.67 2.16
C ALA A 299 9.71 23.95 2.37
N ALA A 300 9.29 24.19 3.61
CA ALA A 300 7.92 24.54 3.95
C ALA A 300 7.49 25.83 3.24
N ALA A 301 8.31 26.88 3.30
CA ALA A 301 8.03 28.16 2.63
C ALA A 301 7.92 28.00 1.10
N TYR A 302 8.88 27.29 0.48
CA TYR A 302 8.87 27.04 -0.96
C TYR A 302 7.63 26.26 -1.39
N THR A 303 7.29 25.22 -0.65
CA THR A 303 6.16 24.32 -0.94
C THR A 303 4.82 25.04 -0.80
N ASN A 304 4.63 25.77 0.31
CA ASN A 304 3.39 26.50 0.59
C ASN A 304 3.05 27.53 -0.49
N SER A 305 4.05 28.18 -1.08
CA SER A 305 3.82 29.12 -2.18
C SER A 305 3.34 28.48 -3.49
N ARG A 306 3.31 27.14 -3.58
CA ARG A 306 3.07 26.39 -4.83
C ARG A 306 2.04 25.26 -4.71
N LEU A 307 1.39 25.08 -3.56
CA LEU A 307 0.38 24.02 -3.36
C LEU A 307 -0.73 24.05 -4.42
N HIS A 308 -1.14 25.25 -4.84
CA HIS A 308 -2.16 25.46 -5.87
C HIS A 308 -1.81 24.87 -7.25
N ALA A 309 -0.54 24.60 -7.53
CA ALA A 309 -0.06 24.04 -8.79
C ALA A 309 0.06 22.51 -8.74
N VAL A 310 -0.22 21.87 -7.61
CA VAL A 310 -0.20 20.40 -7.48
C VAL A 310 -1.48 19.82 -8.08
N GLU A 311 -1.36 19.16 -9.23
CA GLU A 311 -2.45 18.42 -9.88
C GLU A 311 -2.44 16.91 -9.56
N ALA A 312 -1.35 16.42 -8.95
CA ALA A 312 -1.16 15.02 -8.60
C ALA A 312 -2.25 14.50 -7.64
N GLU A 313 -2.53 13.19 -7.70
CA GLU A 313 -3.31 12.52 -6.65
C GLU A 313 -2.44 12.41 -5.39
N VAL A 314 -2.99 12.80 -4.24
CA VAL A 314 -2.28 12.87 -2.97
C VAL A 314 -3.00 12.03 -1.93
N LEU A 315 -2.30 11.04 -1.37
CA LEU A 315 -2.69 10.35 -0.15
C LEU A 315 -1.84 10.86 1.01
N LEU A 316 -2.49 11.37 2.04
CA LEU A 316 -1.87 11.88 3.25
C LEU A 316 -2.07 10.88 4.40
N LEU A 317 -0.97 10.44 5.00
CA LEU A 317 -0.95 9.56 6.17
C LEU A 317 -0.49 10.37 7.36
N VAL A 318 -1.33 10.44 8.40
CA VAL A 318 -1.23 11.40 9.49
C VAL A 318 -1.25 10.67 10.83
N SER A 319 -0.28 10.99 11.67
CA SER A 319 -0.20 10.51 13.04
C SER A 319 -0.83 11.52 14.00
N ASP A 320 -1.75 11.08 14.87
CA ASP A 320 -2.38 11.99 15.84
C ASP A 320 -1.51 12.23 17.08
N ASN A 321 -0.59 11.31 17.39
CA ASN A 321 0.38 11.46 18.48
C ASN A 321 1.77 11.87 17.96
N ASP A 322 1.81 12.69 16.90
CA ASP A 322 3.05 13.29 16.40
C ASP A 322 3.50 14.42 17.34
N ASN A 323 4.51 14.14 18.17
CA ASN A 323 5.07 15.12 19.10
C ASN A 323 6.09 16.07 18.45
N LEU A 324 6.44 15.87 17.16
CA LEU A 324 7.38 16.70 16.43
C LEU A 324 6.69 17.76 15.58
N LEU A 325 5.61 17.38 14.89
CA LEU A 325 4.86 18.24 13.99
C LEU A 325 3.36 18.21 14.32
N PRO A 326 2.64 19.33 14.12
CA PRO A 326 1.17 19.36 14.21
C PRO A 326 0.57 18.70 12.96
N SER A 327 0.71 17.37 12.86
CA SER A 327 0.39 16.59 11.67
C SER A 327 -1.13 16.53 11.42
N ALA A 328 -1.95 16.50 12.47
CA ALA A 328 -3.40 16.56 12.37
C ALA A 328 -3.89 17.90 11.76
N GLU A 329 -3.39 19.03 12.26
CA GLU A 329 -3.74 20.35 11.73
C GLU A 329 -3.20 20.56 10.30
N GLU A 330 -2.05 19.97 10.00
CA GLU A 330 -1.51 19.96 8.64
C GLU A 330 -2.42 19.19 7.67
N ALA A 331 -3.08 18.13 8.15
CA ALA A 331 -4.01 17.36 7.36
C ALA A 331 -5.19 18.19 6.86
N ASP A 332 -5.85 18.90 7.77
CA ASP A 332 -6.96 19.79 7.43
C ASP A 332 -6.53 20.88 6.44
N ARG A 333 -5.34 21.46 6.66
CA ARG A 333 -4.80 22.51 5.79
C ARG A 333 -4.50 22.00 4.38
N LEU A 334 -3.82 20.87 4.26
CA LEU A 334 -3.47 20.28 2.96
C LEU A 334 -4.72 19.77 2.23
N TRP A 335 -5.66 19.15 2.96
CA TRP A 335 -6.96 18.74 2.43
C TRP A 335 -7.71 19.92 1.81
N ALA A 336 -7.77 21.05 2.52
CA ALA A 336 -8.44 22.25 2.01
C ALA A 336 -7.70 22.92 0.83
N SER A 337 -6.39 22.72 0.70
CA SER A 337 -5.55 23.41 -0.30
C SER A 337 -5.32 22.62 -1.58
N LEU A 338 -5.34 21.28 -1.52
CA LEU A 338 -5.03 20.38 -2.62
C LEU A 338 -6.32 19.89 -3.30
N LYS A 339 -6.30 19.76 -4.63
CA LYS A 339 -7.49 19.36 -5.41
C LYS A 339 -7.87 17.89 -5.25
N ASN A 340 -6.87 17.01 -5.19
CA ASN A 340 -7.04 15.55 -5.21
C ASN A 340 -6.40 14.93 -3.97
N CYS A 341 -6.86 15.31 -2.79
CA CYS A 341 -6.31 14.85 -1.52
C CYS A 341 -7.21 13.79 -0.86
N ARG A 342 -6.60 12.72 -0.35
CA ARG A 342 -7.20 11.75 0.56
C ARG A 342 -6.40 11.73 1.85
N VAL A 343 -7.04 11.57 3.00
CA VAL A 343 -6.36 11.52 4.30
C VAL A 343 -6.65 10.21 5.00
N ARG A 344 -5.67 9.66 5.72
CA ARG A 344 -5.84 8.57 6.68
C ARG A 344 -5.13 8.91 8.00
N HIS A 345 -5.90 8.99 9.07
CA HIS A 345 -5.43 9.22 10.44
C HIS A 345 -5.04 7.92 11.14
N PHE A 346 -3.99 8.00 11.95
CA PHE A 346 -3.45 6.93 12.78
C PHE A 346 -3.31 7.43 14.22
N LYS A 347 -4.33 7.14 15.02
CA LYS A 347 -4.52 7.68 16.38
C LYS A 347 -3.39 7.36 17.35
N ASP A 348 -2.86 6.15 17.27
CA ASP A 348 -1.92 5.63 18.28
C ASP A 348 -0.44 5.79 17.85
N ASN A 349 -0.20 6.38 16.69
CA ASN A 349 1.11 6.42 16.05
C ASN A 349 1.78 7.80 16.20
N GLY A 350 3.12 7.80 16.15
CA GLY A 350 3.98 8.97 16.26
C GLY A 350 4.58 9.41 14.92
N HIS A 351 5.61 10.26 14.96
CA HIS A 351 6.14 10.94 13.77
C HIS A 351 6.69 9.98 12.70
N THR A 352 7.50 8.98 13.07
CA THR A 352 8.01 7.94 12.15
C THR A 352 6.99 6.83 11.89
N LEU A 353 5.83 7.19 11.35
CA LEU A 353 4.71 6.28 11.10
C LEU A 353 5.11 4.99 10.36
N LEU A 354 6.04 5.09 9.41
CA LEU A 354 6.51 3.95 8.59
C LEU A 354 7.43 2.97 9.34
N LEU A 355 7.88 3.32 10.55
CA LEU A 355 8.72 2.48 11.41
C LEU A 355 7.97 1.92 12.62
N GLU A 356 6.65 2.10 12.67
CA GLU A 356 5.80 1.74 13.80
C GLU A 356 4.86 0.59 13.49
N ASP A 357 4.47 -0.15 14.53
CA ASP A 357 3.51 -1.26 14.43
C ASP A 357 2.13 -0.80 13.92
N GLY A 358 1.44 -1.73 13.25
CA GLY A 358 0.08 -1.56 12.74
C GLY A 358 -0.01 -0.97 11.32
N ILE A 359 1.13 -0.54 10.76
CA ILE A 359 1.22 0.15 9.48
C ILE A 359 1.81 -0.77 8.41
N ASN A 360 1.00 -1.19 7.43
CA ASN A 360 1.49 -1.81 6.20
C ASN A 360 1.17 -0.88 5.02
N LEU A 361 2.20 -0.26 4.44
CA LEU A 361 2.00 0.76 3.40
C LEU A 361 1.38 0.18 2.13
N LEU A 362 1.73 -1.05 1.74
CA LEU A 362 1.13 -1.71 0.58
C LEU A 362 -0.38 -1.91 0.79
N SER A 363 -0.77 -2.38 1.98
CA SER A 363 -2.18 -2.56 2.32
C SER A 363 -2.93 -1.24 2.28
N ILE A 364 -2.37 -0.15 2.82
CA ILE A 364 -2.98 1.19 2.76
C ILE A 364 -3.15 1.67 1.30
N ILE A 365 -2.15 1.46 0.46
CA ILE A 365 -2.19 1.78 -0.98
C ILE A 365 -3.32 1.01 -1.70
N LYS A 366 -3.50 -0.28 -1.37
CA LYS A 366 -4.59 -1.11 -1.89
C LYS A 366 -5.95 -0.64 -1.38
N ALA A 367 -6.07 -0.40 -0.08
CA ALA A 367 -7.33 -0.02 0.58
C ALA A 367 -7.87 1.32 0.06
N THR A 368 -6.97 2.29 -0.15
CA THR A 368 -7.30 3.62 -0.68
C THR A 368 -7.50 3.64 -2.20
N ARG A 369 -7.26 2.51 -2.88
CA ARG A 369 -7.49 2.32 -4.33
C ARG A 369 -6.66 3.26 -5.20
N ILE A 370 -5.47 3.64 -4.73
CA ILE A 370 -4.53 4.48 -5.49
C ILE A 370 -3.51 3.67 -6.27
N TYR A 371 -3.41 2.35 -6.06
CA TYR A 371 -2.57 1.47 -6.85
C TYR A 371 -3.09 1.38 -8.29
N ARG A 372 -2.26 1.75 -9.26
CA ARG A 372 -2.54 1.65 -10.68
C ARG A 372 -1.24 1.55 -11.47
N ARG A 373 -1.28 0.82 -12.58
CA ARG A 373 -0.13 0.64 -13.47
C ARG A 373 -0.20 1.51 -14.73
N SER A 374 -1.30 2.24 -14.88
CA SER A 374 -1.55 3.16 -15.99
C SER A 374 -2.13 4.47 -15.49
N ARG A 375 -2.35 5.43 -16.39
CA ARG A 375 -2.92 6.75 -16.08
C ARG A 375 -4.29 6.73 -15.41
N GLN A 376 -5.08 5.70 -15.68
CA GLN A 376 -6.42 5.53 -15.11
C GLN A 376 -6.40 4.28 -14.23
N HIS A 377 -7.04 4.37 -13.06
CA HIS A 377 -7.21 3.21 -12.18
C HIS A 377 -8.22 2.23 -12.77
N ASP A 378 -7.86 0.95 -12.82
CA ASP A 378 -8.70 -0.13 -13.33
C ASP A 378 -8.97 -1.16 -12.24
N TYR A 379 -10.20 -1.22 -11.72
CA TYR A 379 -10.61 -2.12 -10.66
C TYR A 379 -10.39 -3.62 -10.96
N VAL A 380 -10.32 -4.01 -12.23
CA VAL A 380 -10.15 -5.41 -12.63
C VAL A 380 -8.67 -5.73 -12.82
N THR A 381 -7.94 -4.91 -13.59
CA THR A 381 -6.55 -5.22 -13.95
C THR A 381 -5.51 -4.67 -12.97
N ASP A 382 -5.81 -3.63 -12.20
CA ASP A 382 -4.91 -3.14 -11.15
C ASP A 382 -5.15 -3.82 -9.80
N PHE A 383 -6.14 -4.73 -9.71
CA PHE A 383 -6.38 -5.47 -8.48
C PHE A 383 -5.20 -6.35 -8.08
N LEU A 384 -4.76 -6.20 -6.83
CA LEU A 384 -3.77 -7.05 -6.20
C LEU A 384 -4.48 -7.98 -5.19
N PRO A 385 -4.29 -9.31 -5.28
CA PRO A 385 -4.94 -10.24 -4.36
C PRO A 385 -4.50 -10.00 -2.90
N PRO A 386 -5.29 -10.46 -1.91
CA PRO A 386 -4.95 -10.32 -0.51
C PRO A 386 -3.68 -11.10 -0.14
N THR A 387 -2.83 -10.51 0.70
CA THR A 387 -1.58 -11.10 1.20
C THR A 387 -1.82 -11.98 2.44
N ILE A 388 -0.81 -12.73 2.85
CA ILE A 388 -0.84 -13.45 4.14
C ILE A 388 -0.96 -12.47 5.31
N SER A 389 -0.19 -11.38 5.29
CA SER A 389 -0.17 -10.37 6.35
C SER A 389 -1.55 -9.68 6.50
N GLU A 390 -2.22 -9.36 5.39
CA GLU A 390 -3.57 -8.80 5.38
C GLU A 390 -4.60 -9.80 5.92
N PHE A 391 -4.50 -11.07 5.52
CA PHE A 391 -5.38 -12.12 6.03
C PHE A 391 -5.24 -12.32 7.54
N GLN A 392 -4.01 -12.34 8.05
CA GLN A 392 -3.74 -12.43 9.49
C GLN A 392 -4.32 -11.24 10.24
N LYS A 393 -4.05 -10.01 9.75
CA LYS A 393 -4.58 -8.80 10.36
C LYS A 393 -6.11 -8.77 10.37
N SER A 394 -6.75 -8.93 9.21
CA SER A 394 -8.20 -8.87 9.07
C SER A 394 -8.92 -9.92 9.90
N PHE A 395 -8.57 -11.20 9.78
CA PHE A 395 -9.40 -12.28 10.31
C PHE A 395 -8.92 -12.83 11.65
N LYS A 396 -7.60 -12.80 11.93
CA LYS A 396 -7.11 -13.29 13.22
C LYS A 396 -7.05 -12.23 14.31
N ARG A 397 -6.89 -10.97 13.92
CA ARG A 397 -6.68 -9.86 14.86
C ARG A 397 -7.92 -8.97 14.95
N ASP A 398 -8.26 -8.31 13.86
CA ASP A 398 -9.22 -7.22 13.86
C ASP A 398 -10.68 -7.74 13.94
N ASN A 399 -11.02 -8.78 13.17
CA ASN A 399 -12.38 -9.34 13.14
C ASN A 399 -12.60 -10.57 14.05
N ARG A 400 -11.59 -11.05 14.79
CA ARG A 400 -11.69 -12.30 15.57
C ARG A 400 -12.87 -12.33 16.54
N TRP A 401 -13.06 -11.25 17.32
CA TRP A 401 -14.16 -11.18 18.28
C TRP A 401 -15.50 -11.03 17.60
N TYR A 402 -15.52 -10.32 16.49
CA TYR A 402 -16.71 -10.12 15.69
C TYR A 402 -17.19 -11.46 15.09
N ASP A 403 -16.29 -12.22 14.47
CA ASP A 403 -16.60 -13.54 13.93
C ASP A 403 -17.06 -14.52 15.02
N LEU A 404 -16.49 -14.44 16.23
CA LEU A 404 -16.93 -15.24 17.38
C LEU A 404 -18.34 -14.88 17.87
N LEU A 405 -18.70 -13.59 17.83
CA LEU A 405 -20.00 -13.09 18.30
C LEU A 405 -21.12 -13.35 17.29
N VAL A 406 -20.85 -13.09 16.02
CA VAL A 406 -21.84 -13.21 14.93
C VAL A 406 -21.93 -14.64 14.42
N ASN A 407 -20.80 -15.36 14.38
CA ASN A 407 -20.65 -16.75 13.91
C ASN A 407 -21.54 -17.10 12.70
N PRO A 408 -21.44 -16.33 11.60
CA PRO A 408 -22.35 -16.49 10.49
C PRO A 408 -22.15 -17.86 9.84
N ILE A 409 -23.25 -18.56 9.59
CA ILE A 409 -23.25 -19.86 8.93
C ILE A 409 -23.64 -19.66 7.48
N MET A 410 -22.71 -19.97 6.57
CA MET A 410 -22.96 -19.99 5.13
C MET A 410 -23.47 -21.37 4.68
N PHE A 411 -24.42 -21.35 3.75
CA PHE A 411 -24.90 -22.49 2.97
C PHE A 411 -24.71 -22.21 1.48
N SER A 412 -24.31 -23.23 0.71
CA SER A 412 -24.26 -23.19 -0.76
C SER A 412 -25.05 -24.35 -1.36
N THR A 413 -25.35 -24.25 -2.65
CA THR A 413 -26.15 -25.25 -3.36
C THR A 413 -25.31 -26.10 -4.32
N LEU A 414 -25.46 -27.42 -4.24
CA LEU A 414 -24.86 -28.38 -5.17
C LEU A 414 -25.59 -28.40 -6.53
N LYS A 415 -24.99 -29.06 -7.53
CA LYS A 415 -25.56 -29.15 -8.90
C LYS A 415 -26.94 -29.81 -8.95
N ASP A 416 -27.25 -30.69 -8.02
CA ASP A 416 -28.53 -31.41 -7.91
C ASP A 416 -29.58 -30.62 -7.10
N GLY A 417 -29.24 -29.42 -6.63
CA GLY A 417 -30.10 -28.59 -5.78
C GLY A 417 -29.96 -28.84 -4.29
N THR A 418 -29.13 -29.81 -3.87
CA THR A 418 -28.92 -30.10 -2.45
C THR A 418 -28.21 -28.93 -1.76
N ILE A 419 -28.77 -28.48 -0.64
CA ILE A 419 -28.17 -27.42 0.19
C ILE A 419 -27.14 -28.05 1.12
N VAL A 420 -25.94 -27.47 1.14
CA VAL A 420 -24.82 -27.92 1.95
C VAL A 420 -24.22 -26.76 2.73
N ARG A 421 -23.72 -27.04 3.93
CA ARG A 421 -23.02 -26.05 4.74
C ARG A 421 -21.66 -25.72 4.12
N GLY A 422 -21.28 -24.45 4.14
CA GLY A 422 -20.01 -23.94 3.65
C GLY A 422 -19.94 -23.82 2.13
N LEU A 423 -18.73 -23.85 1.58
CA LEU A 423 -18.43 -23.57 0.17
C LEU A 423 -18.36 -24.81 -0.73
N SER A 424 -18.79 -25.98 -0.27
CA SER A 424 -18.70 -27.23 -1.03
C SER A 424 -19.60 -27.25 -2.28
N GLY A 425 -20.71 -26.50 -2.28
CA GLY A 425 -21.56 -26.28 -3.45
C GLY A 425 -20.94 -25.37 -4.52
N VAL A 426 -19.94 -24.56 -4.16
CA VAL A 426 -19.27 -23.64 -5.09
C VAL A 426 -18.22 -24.40 -5.92
N PRO A 427 -18.23 -24.29 -7.27
CA PRO A 427 -17.17 -24.87 -8.11
C PRO A 427 -15.77 -24.36 -7.76
N ASN A 428 -14.73 -25.13 -8.12
CA ASN A 428 -13.33 -24.72 -7.91
C ASN A 428 -12.75 -23.89 -9.09
N LYS A 429 -13.46 -23.82 -10.22
CA LYS A 429 -13.08 -23.03 -11.40
C LYS A 429 -14.26 -22.14 -11.78
N GLY A 430 -13.98 -20.91 -12.17
CA GLY A 430 -14.98 -19.96 -12.65
C GLY A 430 -15.25 -20.03 -14.15
N PRO A 431 -16.05 -19.09 -14.68
CA PRO A 431 -16.72 -18.02 -13.95
C PRO A 431 -17.86 -18.54 -13.07
N VAL A 432 -17.94 -18.03 -11.84
CA VAL A 432 -19.04 -18.31 -10.90
C VAL A 432 -19.67 -17.00 -10.46
N LEU A 433 -21.01 -16.96 -10.41
CA LEU A 433 -21.77 -15.87 -9.81
C LEU A 433 -22.48 -16.38 -8.55
N LEU A 434 -22.11 -15.87 -7.39
CA LEU A 434 -22.79 -16.11 -6.13
C LEU A 434 -23.95 -15.11 -5.98
N VAL A 435 -25.13 -15.64 -5.70
CA VAL A 435 -26.37 -14.88 -5.48
C VAL A 435 -27.04 -15.39 -4.21
N GLY A 436 -27.31 -14.51 -3.26
CA GLY A 436 -27.85 -14.89 -1.95
C GLY A 436 -28.44 -13.70 -1.21
N ASN A 437 -28.83 -13.92 0.05
CA ASN A 437 -29.32 -12.85 0.92
C ASN A 437 -28.18 -11.98 1.45
N HIS A 438 -28.41 -10.67 1.51
CA HIS A 438 -27.50 -9.68 2.09
C HIS A 438 -27.85 -9.45 3.57
N MET A 439 -26.91 -9.73 4.49
CA MET A 439 -27.13 -9.36 5.90
C MET A 439 -27.05 -7.84 6.07
N LEU A 440 -27.58 -7.34 7.19
CA LEU A 440 -27.58 -5.91 7.46
C LEU A 440 -26.16 -5.34 7.33
N MET A 441 -26.01 -4.26 6.57
CA MET A 441 -24.73 -3.59 6.28
C MET A 441 -23.65 -4.45 5.61
N GLY A 442 -23.98 -5.62 5.06
CA GLY A 442 -23.01 -6.49 4.38
C GLY A 442 -21.99 -7.11 5.31
N MET A 443 -22.44 -7.41 6.51
CA MET A 443 -21.61 -7.84 7.59
C MET A 443 -21.13 -9.32 7.47
N GLU A 444 -21.82 -10.13 6.67
CA GLU A 444 -21.40 -11.47 6.25
C GLU A 444 -20.15 -11.49 5.35
N LEU A 445 -19.80 -10.35 4.76
CA LEU A 445 -18.74 -10.27 3.74
C LEU A 445 -17.39 -10.74 4.28
N ASN A 446 -17.10 -10.46 5.55
CA ASN A 446 -15.85 -10.88 6.18
C ASN A 446 -15.70 -12.41 6.14
N SER A 447 -16.69 -13.15 6.64
CA SER A 447 -16.62 -14.63 6.65
C SER A 447 -16.66 -15.23 5.24
N LEU A 448 -17.34 -14.57 4.28
CA LEU A 448 -17.29 -14.98 2.88
C LEU A 448 -15.89 -14.81 2.29
N TYR A 449 -15.26 -13.65 2.46
CA TYR A 449 -13.90 -13.41 1.98
C TYR A 449 -12.92 -14.38 2.64
N GLU A 450 -13.04 -14.59 3.96
CA GLU A 450 -12.20 -15.56 4.68
C GLU A 450 -12.35 -16.97 4.09
N GLY A 451 -13.58 -17.47 3.94
CA GLY A 451 -13.85 -18.80 3.41
C GLY A 451 -13.29 -19.00 2.00
N PHE A 452 -13.49 -18.03 1.11
CA PHE A 452 -12.97 -18.12 -0.26
C PHE A 452 -11.43 -18.14 -0.30
N VAL A 453 -10.81 -17.26 0.47
CA VAL A 453 -9.35 -17.14 0.49
C VAL A 453 -8.72 -18.35 1.19
N ARG A 454 -9.31 -18.84 2.28
CA ARG A 454 -8.83 -19.97 3.09
C ARG A 454 -9.08 -21.32 2.43
N GLU A 455 -10.30 -21.59 1.97
CA GLU A 455 -10.76 -22.91 1.49
C GLU A 455 -10.65 -23.04 -0.02
N LYS A 456 -11.07 -22.01 -0.78
CA LYS A 456 -11.02 -22.03 -2.26
C LYS A 456 -9.69 -21.56 -2.82
N LYS A 457 -8.86 -20.90 -2.01
CA LYS A 457 -7.59 -20.27 -2.45
C LYS A 457 -7.82 -19.35 -3.66
N ALA A 458 -8.96 -18.67 -3.64
CA ALA A 458 -9.45 -17.78 -4.68
C ALA A 458 -10.01 -16.50 -4.05
N VAL A 459 -10.16 -15.45 -4.85
CA VAL A 459 -10.73 -14.18 -4.41
C VAL A 459 -12.18 -14.09 -4.87
N LEU A 460 -13.08 -13.73 -3.95
CA LEU A 460 -14.46 -13.41 -4.26
C LEU A 460 -14.59 -11.91 -4.57
N ARG A 461 -14.98 -11.57 -5.80
CA ARG A 461 -15.11 -10.18 -6.25
C ARG A 461 -16.51 -9.64 -5.95
N GLY A 462 -16.65 -8.91 -4.84
CA GLY A 462 -17.89 -8.25 -4.44
C GLY A 462 -18.25 -7.07 -5.33
N MET A 463 -19.38 -7.12 -6.01
CA MET A 463 -19.90 -5.97 -6.77
C MET A 463 -20.80 -5.11 -5.89
N ALA A 464 -20.29 -3.95 -5.47
CA ALA A 464 -20.97 -3.09 -4.52
C ALA A 464 -21.41 -1.74 -5.12
N HIS A 465 -22.30 -1.04 -4.43
CA HIS A 465 -22.85 0.24 -4.91
C HIS A 465 -21.72 1.29 -5.11
N PRO A 466 -21.68 2.05 -6.21
CA PRO A 466 -20.57 2.97 -6.52
C PRO A 466 -20.29 4.03 -5.45
N VAL A 467 -21.29 4.38 -4.63
CA VAL A 467 -21.16 5.34 -3.52
C VAL A 467 -20.06 4.94 -2.53
N LEU A 468 -19.83 3.64 -2.32
CA LEU A 468 -18.82 3.12 -1.39
C LEU A 468 -17.39 3.36 -1.87
N PHE A 469 -17.23 3.70 -3.15
CA PHE A 469 -15.93 3.96 -3.77
C PHE A 469 -15.73 5.45 -4.10
N ALA A 470 -16.72 6.30 -3.82
CA ALA A 470 -16.70 7.69 -4.24
C ALA A 470 -15.90 8.57 -3.25
N THR A 471 -14.85 9.21 -3.75
CA THR A 471 -13.93 10.06 -2.96
C THR A 471 -14.59 11.29 -2.35
N LYS A 472 -15.68 11.78 -2.94
CA LYS A 472 -16.43 12.96 -2.47
C LYS A 472 -17.08 12.80 -1.09
N TYR A 473 -17.13 11.58 -0.56
CA TYR A 473 -17.65 11.29 0.79
C TYR A 473 -16.52 11.08 1.81
N GLU A 474 -15.26 11.13 1.38
CA GLU A 474 -14.12 11.09 2.30
C GLU A 474 -13.98 12.45 3.01
N THR A 475 -13.45 12.43 4.25
CA THR A 475 -13.24 13.62 5.07
C THR A 475 -11.76 13.84 5.35
N SER A 476 -11.38 15.04 5.83
CA SER A 476 -10.01 15.31 6.27
C SER A 476 -9.62 14.49 7.50
N SER A 477 -10.58 14.10 8.34
CA SER A 477 -10.38 13.33 9.57
C SER A 477 -10.57 11.82 9.40
N GLN A 478 -10.46 11.31 8.16
CA GLN A 478 -10.84 9.94 7.83
C GLN A 478 -9.85 8.93 8.41
N GLU A 479 -10.34 7.91 9.11
CA GLU A 479 -9.56 6.73 9.52
C GLU A 479 -9.73 5.58 8.50
N MET A 480 -8.97 4.50 8.67
CA MET A 480 -9.21 3.27 7.91
C MET A 480 -10.60 2.70 8.23
N THR A 481 -11.37 2.37 7.20
CA THR A 481 -12.76 1.91 7.31
C THR A 481 -12.94 0.48 6.83
N ARG A 482 -14.09 -0.12 7.17
CA ARG A 482 -14.54 -1.39 6.57
C ARG A 482 -14.61 -1.35 5.04
N PHE A 483 -14.91 -0.18 4.43
CA PHE A 483 -14.93 -0.05 2.97
C PHE A 483 -13.54 -0.13 2.35
N ASP A 484 -12.52 0.34 3.08
CA ASP A 484 -11.13 0.19 2.66
C ASP A 484 -10.72 -1.30 2.72
N GLU A 485 -11.16 -2.04 3.74
CA GLU A 485 -10.95 -3.50 3.84
C GLU A 485 -11.64 -4.27 2.70
N MET A 486 -12.89 -3.94 2.36
CA MET A 486 -13.57 -4.54 1.20
C MET A 486 -12.76 -4.38 -0.10
N SER A 487 -12.08 -3.24 -0.26
CA SER A 487 -11.24 -2.96 -1.43
C SER A 487 -10.00 -3.85 -1.47
N ILE A 488 -9.38 -4.14 -0.31
CA ILE A 488 -8.25 -5.10 -0.19
C ILE A 488 -8.66 -6.50 -0.68
N TYR A 489 -9.88 -6.93 -0.36
CA TYR A 489 -10.42 -8.24 -0.75
C TYR A 489 -11.06 -8.26 -2.15
N GLY A 490 -10.99 -7.17 -2.91
CA GLY A 490 -11.34 -7.15 -4.32
C GLY A 490 -12.77 -6.71 -4.63
N ALA A 491 -13.44 -6.06 -3.68
CA ALA A 491 -14.68 -5.36 -3.97
C ALA A 491 -14.47 -4.23 -4.98
N LEU A 492 -15.47 -4.00 -5.83
CA LEU A 492 -15.43 -3.04 -6.92
C LEU A 492 -16.84 -2.50 -7.24
N PRO A 493 -16.96 -1.32 -7.88
CA PRO A 493 -18.26 -0.77 -8.20
C PRO A 493 -19.01 -1.66 -9.20
N VAL A 494 -20.28 -1.91 -8.92
CA VAL A 494 -21.18 -2.65 -9.81
C VAL A 494 -21.42 -1.83 -11.08
N THR A 495 -20.91 -2.33 -12.21
CA THR A 495 -21.17 -1.78 -13.54
C THR A 495 -21.24 -2.93 -14.56
N PRO A 496 -21.97 -2.76 -15.68
CA PRO A 496 -22.02 -3.77 -16.73
C PRO A 496 -20.64 -4.15 -17.28
N ILE A 497 -19.74 -3.16 -17.37
CA ILE A 497 -18.38 -3.38 -17.91
C ILE A 497 -17.49 -4.14 -16.94
N ASN A 498 -17.56 -3.85 -15.64
CA ASN A 498 -16.81 -4.59 -14.63
C ASN A 498 -17.30 -6.05 -14.58
N MET A 499 -18.62 -6.27 -14.53
CA MET A 499 -19.21 -7.61 -14.55
C MET A 499 -18.79 -8.41 -15.78
N TYR A 500 -18.87 -7.82 -16.97
CA TYR A 500 -18.39 -8.43 -18.22
C TYR A 500 -16.92 -8.86 -18.11
N ARG A 501 -16.06 -7.97 -17.60
CA ARG A 501 -14.62 -8.22 -17.51
C ARG A 501 -14.27 -9.29 -16.47
N LEU A 502 -14.99 -9.36 -15.35
CA LEU A 502 -14.82 -10.41 -14.35
C LEU A 502 -15.20 -11.78 -14.92
N PHE A 503 -16.34 -11.88 -15.60
CA PHE A 503 -16.77 -13.14 -16.24
C PHE A 503 -15.83 -13.56 -17.36
N ALA A 504 -15.36 -12.62 -18.19
CA ALA A 504 -14.38 -12.90 -19.23
C ALA A 504 -13.02 -13.38 -18.69
N ARG A 505 -12.73 -13.17 -17.41
CA ARG A 505 -11.52 -13.61 -16.71
C ARG A 505 -11.76 -14.83 -15.82
N GLU A 506 -12.94 -15.45 -15.93
CA GLU A 506 -13.31 -16.65 -15.16
C GLU A 506 -13.26 -16.43 -13.64
N GLU A 507 -13.52 -15.21 -13.17
CA GLU A 507 -13.45 -14.88 -11.73
C GLU A 507 -14.71 -15.33 -10.95
N PHE A 508 -14.56 -15.42 -9.62
CA PHE A 508 -15.67 -15.62 -8.70
C PHE A 508 -16.29 -14.27 -8.36
N VAL A 509 -17.56 -14.09 -8.65
CA VAL A 509 -18.26 -12.80 -8.51
C VAL A 509 -19.38 -12.94 -7.48
N LEU A 510 -19.50 -11.96 -6.59
CA LEU A 510 -20.60 -11.87 -5.62
C LEU A 510 -21.51 -10.71 -6.00
N LEU A 511 -22.81 -10.99 -6.07
CA LEU A 511 -23.84 -9.98 -6.31
C LEU A 511 -25.09 -10.28 -5.47
N TYR A 512 -25.56 -9.25 -4.77
CA TYR A 512 -26.86 -9.26 -4.11
C TYR A 512 -27.90 -8.61 -5.03
N PRO A 513 -28.98 -9.33 -5.43
CA PRO A 513 -29.96 -8.81 -6.39
C PRO A 513 -30.60 -7.50 -5.93
N GLY A 514 -30.88 -7.38 -4.62
CA GLY A 514 -31.47 -6.18 -4.03
C GLY A 514 -30.48 -5.05 -3.78
N GLY A 515 -29.17 -5.31 -3.93
CA GLY A 515 -28.11 -4.36 -3.69
C GLY A 515 -28.24 -3.63 -2.34
N ALA A 516 -28.10 -2.30 -2.37
CA ALA A 516 -28.16 -1.47 -1.16
C ALA A 516 -29.49 -1.55 -0.40
N ARG A 517 -30.61 -1.90 -1.06
CA ARG A 517 -31.93 -2.05 -0.40
C ARG A 517 -32.00 -3.29 0.47
N GLU A 518 -31.29 -4.34 0.08
CA GLU A 518 -31.15 -5.57 0.84
C GLU A 518 -30.12 -5.40 1.97
N ALA A 519 -29.01 -4.71 1.70
CA ALA A 519 -28.04 -4.35 2.74
C ALA A 519 -28.63 -3.45 3.84
N LEU A 520 -29.67 -2.67 3.53
CA LEU A 520 -30.38 -1.78 4.47
C LEU A 520 -31.84 -2.22 4.61
N HIS A 521 -32.06 -3.52 4.72
CA HIS A 521 -33.39 -4.08 4.90
C HIS A 521 -34.03 -3.62 6.22
N ARG A 522 -35.37 -3.62 6.26
CA ARG A 522 -36.15 -3.18 7.43
C ARG A 522 -36.43 -4.37 8.35
N LYS A 523 -36.84 -4.07 9.58
CA LYS A 523 -37.34 -5.09 10.50
C LYS A 523 -38.44 -5.94 9.85
N GLY A 524 -38.33 -7.27 9.93
CA GLY A 524 -39.22 -8.23 9.29
C GLY A 524 -38.87 -8.54 7.82
N GLU A 525 -37.75 -8.02 7.32
CA GLU A 525 -37.23 -8.29 5.98
C GLU A 525 -35.90 -9.08 5.99
N GLU A 526 -35.51 -9.59 7.15
CA GLU A 526 -34.31 -10.40 7.35
C GLU A 526 -34.35 -11.63 6.42
N TYR A 527 -33.19 -11.99 5.87
CA TYR A 527 -33.02 -13.16 4.97
C TYR A 527 -33.84 -13.13 3.66
N LYS A 528 -34.50 -12.03 3.31
CA LYS A 528 -35.26 -11.90 2.04
C LYS A 528 -34.37 -11.47 0.89
N LEU A 529 -34.59 -12.07 -0.28
CA LEU A 529 -33.96 -11.66 -1.54
C LEU A 529 -34.89 -10.70 -2.30
N PHE A 530 -34.37 -9.53 -2.66
CA PHE A 530 -35.12 -8.55 -3.46
C PHE A 530 -34.66 -8.60 -4.92
N TRP A 531 -35.44 -9.26 -5.77
CA TRP A 531 -35.12 -9.34 -7.18
C TRP A 531 -35.55 -8.07 -7.93
N PRO A 532 -34.70 -7.48 -8.78
CA PRO A 532 -35.11 -6.37 -9.63
C PRO A 532 -36.06 -6.87 -10.73
N ASP A 533 -37.00 -6.02 -11.16
CA ASP A 533 -37.94 -6.33 -12.26
C ASP A 533 -37.22 -6.77 -13.55
N ARG A 534 -36.01 -6.24 -13.77
CA ARG A 534 -35.15 -6.55 -14.91
C ARG A 534 -33.76 -6.97 -14.43
N PRO A 535 -33.51 -8.27 -14.20
CA PRO A 535 -32.22 -8.76 -13.73
C PRO A 535 -31.23 -8.89 -14.91
N GLU A 536 -30.73 -7.76 -15.42
CA GLU A 536 -29.80 -7.73 -16.56
C GLU A 536 -28.51 -8.54 -16.32
N PHE A 537 -28.12 -8.74 -15.05
CA PHE A 537 -26.99 -9.60 -14.69
C PHE A 537 -27.21 -11.07 -15.07
N VAL A 538 -28.45 -11.55 -15.11
CA VAL A 538 -28.78 -12.92 -15.53
C VAL A 538 -28.53 -13.09 -17.03
N ARG A 539 -28.86 -12.07 -17.83
CA ARG A 539 -28.54 -12.05 -19.26
C ARG A 539 -27.03 -12.04 -19.51
N MET A 540 -26.30 -11.25 -18.73
CA MET A 540 -24.83 -11.23 -18.79
C MET A 540 -24.25 -12.60 -18.39
N ALA A 541 -24.73 -13.20 -17.30
CA ALA A 541 -24.31 -14.53 -16.85
C ALA A 541 -24.56 -15.60 -17.93
N ALA A 542 -25.75 -15.59 -18.55
CA ALA A 542 -26.10 -16.50 -19.63
C ALA A 542 -25.18 -16.36 -20.85
N LYS A 543 -24.80 -15.13 -21.22
CA LYS A 543 -23.87 -14.86 -22.35
C LYS A 543 -22.52 -15.53 -22.19
N PHE A 544 -22.03 -15.66 -20.95
CA PHE A 544 -20.73 -16.26 -20.64
C PHE A 544 -20.84 -17.71 -20.15
N GLY A 545 -22.04 -18.28 -20.06
CA GLY A 545 -22.24 -19.61 -19.47
C GLY A 545 -21.85 -19.68 -18.00
N VAL A 546 -22.01 -18.58 -17.25
CA VAL A 546 -21.60 -18.48 -15.84
C VAL A 546 -22.41 -19.45 -14.99
N THR A 547 -21.73 -20.16 -14.09
CA THR A 547 -22.43 -20.98 -13.08
C THR A 547 -22.98 -20.07 -11.99
N ILE A 548 -24.30 -19.95 -11.90
CA ILE A 548 -24.96 -19.21 -10.81
C ILE A 548 -25.11 -20.16 -9.62
N ILE A 549 -24.52 -19.79 -8.48
CA ILE A 549 -24.63 -20.55 -7.22
C ILE A 549 -25.49 -19.76 -6.24
N PRO A 550 -26.71 -20.24 -5.96
CA PRO A 550 -27.47 -19.76 -4.82
C PRO A 550 -26.69 -20.03 -3.53
N PHE A 551 -26.65 -19.06 -2.63
CA PHE A 551 -26.13 -19.23 -1.28
C PHE A 551 -27.05 -18.55 -0.27
N GLY A 552 -26.93 -18.94 0.99
CA GLY A 552 -27.61 -18.28 2.11
C GLY A 552 -26.66 -18.11 3.28
N VAL A 553 -26.83 -17.04 4.05
CA VAL A 553 -26.09 -16.82 5.29
C VAL A 553 -27.09 -16.56 6.41
N VAL A 554 -26.84 -17.14 7.59
CA VAL A 554 -27.67 -17.02 8.81
C VAL A 554 -26.81 -16.68 10.01
N GLY A 555 -27.35 -15.90 10.96
CA GLY A 555 -26.76 -15.68 12.28
C GLY A 555 -26.80 -14.22 12.73
N GLU A 556 -26.39 -13.30 11.87
CA GLU A 556 -26.18 -11.92 12.30
C GLU A 556 -27.45 -11.12 12.55
N ASP A 557 -28.40 -11.20 11.62
CA ASP A 557 -29.68 -10.54 11.77
C ASP A 557 -30.43 -11.06 13.00
N ASP A 558 -30.03 -12.24 13.54
CA ASP A 558 -30.58 -12.81 14.77
C ASP A 558 -29.97 -12.17 16.03
N VAL A 559 -28.73 -11.67 15.97
CA VAL A 559 -28.08 -10.94 17.08
C VAL A 559 -28.78 -9.59 17.31
N ALA A 560 -29.23 -8.92 16.24
CA ALA A 560 -29.92 -7.63 16.32
C ALA A 560 -31.38 -7.73 16.81
N GLN A 561 -31.92 -8.95 16.97
CA GLN A 561 -33.28 -9.20 17.46
C GLN A 561 -33.35 -9.46 18.98
N GLY A 562 -32.20 -9.60 19.64
CA GLY A 562 -32.07 -9.89 21.08
C GLY A 562 -32.24 -8.70 22.01
#